data_AF-A0A2E2D6Z8-F1
#
_entry.id   AF-A0A2E2D6Z8-F1
#
_cell.length_a   1.000
_cell.length_b   1.000
_cell.length_c   1.000
_cell.angle_alpha   90.00
_cell.angle_beta   90.00
_cell.angle_gamma   90.00
#
_symmetry.space_group_name_H-M   'P 1'
#
loop_
_entity.id
_entity.type
_entity.pdbx_description
1 polymer ?
#
loop_
_entity_poly.entity_id
_entity_poly.type
_entity_poly.pdbx_seq_one_letter_code
_entity_poly.pdbx_strand_id
1 'polypeptide(L)'
;MDKNKIIVDFLVIPTNEPKYLVISDASYWGRITDTTTIVEIITPGSSKPVVHYFAQGKQNIFNSINLEVSVDEDVKVDLPDGIYQITLKGSPDTYKKTRSYLKTDKIRLDIYKLYLNLSNDVNNWSEEELDYITRIEMLITKSEVFTIENKFKEANITYNQARMLVDEYNKKWESKQ
;
A
#
# COMPACT_ATOMS: atom_id res chain seq x y z
N MET A 1 -22.15 -17.96 -19.49
CA MET A 1 -21.04 -17.91 -18.51
C MET A 1 -20.97 -19.25 -17.78
N ASP A 2 -19.79 -19.88 -17.74
CA ASP A 2 -19.60 -21.19 -17.10
C ASP A 2 -19.65 -21.05 -15.58
N LYS A 3 -20.70 -21.58 -14.94
CA LYS A 3 -20.89 -21.48 -13.48
C LYS A 3 -19.89 -22.33 -12.69
N ASN A 4 -19.19 -23.28 -13.32
CA ASN A 4 -18.23 -24.14 -12.62
C ASN A 4 -16.86 -23.52 -12.47
N LYS A 5 -16.51 -22.57 -13.33
CA LYS A 5 -15.25 -21.85 -13.26
C LYS A 5 -15.30 -20.85 -12.10
N ILE A 6 -14.27 -20.87 -11.25
CA ILE A 6 -14.10 -19.93 -10.14
C ILE A 6 -12.66 -19.44 -10.22
N ILE A 7 -12.47 -18.12 -10.31
CA ILE A 7 -11.17 -17.46 -10.25
C ILE A 7 -11.27 -16.37 -9.19
N VAL A 8 -10.53 -16.52 -8.09
CA VAL A 8 -10.41 -15.47 -7.09
C VAL A 8 -9.29 -14.54 -7.50
N ASP A 9 -9.61 -13.26 -7.68
CA ASP A 9 -8.62 -12.23 -7.92
C ASP A 9 -9.09 -10.86 -7.40
N PHE A 10 -8.14 -9.98 -7.14
CA PHE A 10 -8.43 -8.63 -6.68
C PHE A 10 -7.28 -7.69 -7.03
N LEU A 11 -7.61 -6.40 -7.03
CA LEU A 11 -6.68 -5.31 -7.20
C LEU A 11 -6.64 -4.50 -5.91
N VAL A 12 -5.45 -4.03 -5.54
CA VAL A 12 -5.31 -2.98 -4.53
C VAL A 12 -5.19 -1.67 -5.28
N ILE A 13 -6.06 -0.70 -4.96
CA ILE A 13 -6.10 0.60 -5.65
C ILE A 13 -5.25 1.60 -4.86
N PRO A 14 -4.15 2.12 -5.43
CA PRO A 14 -3.41 3.22 -4.83
C PRO A 14 -4.29 4.47 -4.81
N THR A 15 -4.41 5.11 -3.64
CA THR A 15 -5.25 6.33 -3.49
C THR A 15 -4.43 7.57 -3.21
N ASN A 16 -3.14 7.43 -2.86
CA ASN A 16 -2.32 8.49 -2.25
C ASN A 16 -2.92 9.07 -0.96
N GLU A 17 -3.90 8.37 -0.37
CA GLU A 17 -4.66 8.82 0.78
C GLU A 17 -4.36 7.89 1.97
N PRO A 18 -3.49 8.31 2.92
CA PRO A 18 -2.96 7.43 3.96
C PRO A 18 -4.03 6.79 4.84
N LYS A 19 -5.22 7.39 4.93
CA LYS A 19 -6.33 6.91 5.78
C LYS A 19 -7.03 5.66 5.26
N TYR A 20 -6.82 5.29 3.99
CA TYR A 20 -7.62 4.26 3.35
C TYR A 20 -6.79 3.19 2.65
N LEU A 21 -7.25 1.94 2.73
CA LEU A 21 -6.82 0.84 1.88
C LEU A 21 -8.02 0.39 1.06
N VAL A 22 -7.91 0.41 -0.26
CA VAL A 22 -9.00 0.08 -1.18
C VAL A 22 -8.68 -1.20 -1.91
N ILE A 23 -9.54 -2.21 -1.76
CA ILE A 23 -9.43 -3.50 -2.43
C ILE A 23 -10.62 -3.65 -3.37
N SER A 24 -10.36 -3.69 -4.67
CA SER A 24 -11.37 -3.90 -5.69
C SER A 24 -11.42 -5.37 -6.09
N ASP A 25 -12.62 -5.95 -6.07
CA ASP A 25 -12.82 -7.28 -6.59
C ASP A 25 -12.55 -7.35 -8.10
N ALA A 26 -11.82 -8.37 -8.52
CA ALA A 26 -11.57 -8.72 -9.93
C ALA A 26 -11.86 -10.20 -10.20
N SER A 27 -12.55 -10.86 -9.26
CA SER A 27 -12.83 -12.29 -9.31
C SER A 27 -13.93 -12.63 -10.31
N TYR A 28 -13.90 -13.87 -10.75
CA TYR A 28 -15.05 -14.55 -11.35
C TYR A 28 -15.54 -15.61 -10.36
N TRP A 29 -16.64 -15.31 -9.64
CA TRP A 29 -17.13 -16.14 -8.54
C TRP A 29 -17.95 -17.36 -8.96
N GLY A 30 -18.41 -17.45 -10.22
CA GLY A 30 -19.15 -18.62 -10.73
C GLY A 30 -20.29 -19.05 -9.79
N ARG A 31 -20.31 -20.33 -9.42
CA ARG A 31 -21.32 -20.91 -8.52
C ARG A 31 -21.25 -20.45 -7.07
N ILE A 32 -20.19 -19.75 -6.65
CA ILE A 32 -20.04 -19.21 -5.29
C ILE A 32 -20.36 -17.70 -5.23
N THR A 33 -20.99 -17.18 -6.29
CA THR A 33 -21.59 -15.84 -6.27
C THR A 33 -22.61 -15.75 -5.13
N ASP A 34 -22.65 -14.60 -4.45
CA ASP A 34 -23.54 -14.32 -3.30
C ASP A 34 -23.30 -15.19 -2.06
N THR A 35 -22.26 -16.03 -2.06
CA THR A 35 -21.82 -16.74 -0.85
C THR A 35 -20.89 -15.85 -0.02
N THR A 36 -20.76 -16.18 1.26
CA THR A 36 -19.86 -15.48 2.16
C THR A 36 -18.42 -15.54 1.65
N THR A 37 -17.85 -14.37 1.41
CA THR A 37 -16.43 -14.16 1.12
C THR A 37 -15.81 -13.32 2.23
N ILE A 38 -14.54 -13.59 2.53
CA ILE A 38 -13.78 -12.86 3.53
C ILE A 38 -12.47 -12.37 2.96
N VAL A 39 -11.96 -11.30 3.55
CA VAL A 39 -10.60 -10.81 3.30
C VAL A 39 -9.85 -10.79 4.63
N GLU A 40 -8.63 -11.32 4.59
CA GLU A 40 -7.68 -11.28 5.70
C GLU A 40 -6.58 -10.28 5.34
N ILE A 41 -6.31 -9.34 6.25
CA ILE A 41 -5.34 -8.26 6.02
C ILE A 41 -4.34 -8.26 7.16
N ILE A 42 -3.07 -8.49 6.84
CA ILE A 42 -1.95 -8.30 7.76
C ILE A 42 -1.34 -6.93 7.46
N THR A 43 -1.40 -6.04 8.44
CA THR A 43 -0.85 -4.68 8.37
C THR A 43 0.66 -4.68 8.66
N PRO A 44 1.42 -3.67 8.18
CA PRO A 44 2.83 -3.50 8.51
C PRO A 44 3.06 -3.50 10.03
N GLY A 45 3.99 -4.35 10.49
CA GLY A 45 4.33 -4.49 11.91
C GLY A 45 3.42 -5.45 12.70
N SER A 46 2.32 -5.93 12.11
CA SER A 46 1.49 -6.99 12.69
C SER A 46 1.91 -8.37 12.16
N SER A 47 1.66 -9.41 12.97
CA SER A 47 1.71 -10.82 12.55
C SER A 47 0.32 -11.47 12.51
N LYS A 48 -0.71 -10.77 12.98
CA LYS A 48 -2.08 -11.27 13.06
C LYS A 48 -2.93 -10.67 11.93
N PRO A 49 -3.65 -11.50 11.16
CA PRO A 49 -4.59 -10.99 10.18
C PRO A 49 -5.83 -10.42 10.88
N VAL A 50 -6.29 -9.26 10.39
CA VAL A 50 -7.64 -8.76 10.67
C VAL A 50 -8.58 -9.29 9.58
N VAL A 51 -9.73 -9.80 9.97
CA VAL A 51 -10.65 -10.52 9.06
C VAL A 51 -11.95 -9.76 8.91
N HIS A 52 -12.36 -9.52 7.66
CA HIS A 52 -13.61 -8.85 7.34
C HIS A 52 -14.41 -9.61 6.29
N TYR A 53 -15.72 -9.40 6.28
CA TYR A 53 -16.53 -9.76 5.12
C TYR A 53 -16.09 -8.96 3.89
N PHE A 54 -16.02 -9.63 2.76
CA PHE A 54 -15.69 -9.02 1.48
C PHE A 54 -16.93 -8.99 0.61
N ALA A 55 -17.31 -7.79 0.15
CA ALA A 55 -18.41 -7.61 -0.78
C ALA A 55 -17.96 -7.93 -2.21
N GLN A 56 -18.48 -9.03 -2.77
CA GLN A 56 -18.23 -9.45 -4.16
C GLN A 56 -18.71 -8.37 -5.16
N GLY A 57 -17.96 -8.19 -6.24
CA GLY A 57 -18.23 -7.24 -7.32
C GLY A 57 -18.10 -5.77 -6.92
N LYS A 58 -17.56 -5.46 -5.74
CA LYS A 58 -17.47 -4.10 -5.19
C LYS A 58 -16.04 -3.74 -4.78
N GLN A 59 -15.85 -2.45 -4.53
CA GLN A 59 -14.71 -1.95 -3.78
C GLN A 59 -14.97 -2.11 -2.28
N ASN A 60 -13.98 -2.63 -1.58
CA ASN A 60 -13.98 -2.82 -0.15
C ASN A 60 -12.95 -1.85 0.43
N ILE A 61 -13.39 -0.94 1.30
CA ILE A 61 -12.60 0.19 1.79
C ILE A 61 -12.33 -0.01 3.28
N PHE A 62 -11.05 -0.04 3.62
CA PHE A 62 -10.55 -0.24 4.97
C PHE A 62 -9.87 1.04 5.48
N ASN A 63 -9.93 1.26 6.79
CA ASN A 63 -9.33 2.40 7.48
C ASN A 63 -8.71 1.94 8.80
N SER A 64 -8.12 2.85 9.57
CA SER A 64 -7.40 2.48 10.80
C SER A 64 -8.25 1.82 11.88
N ILE A 65 -9.55 2.12 11.93
CA ILE A 65 -10.45 1.55 12.95
C ILE A 65 -10.74 0.09 12.59
N ASN A 66 -11.21 -0.15 11.36
CA ASN A 66 -11.53 -1.52 10.95
C ASN A 66 -10.28 -2.40 10.73
N LEU A 67 -9.10 -1.83 10.55
CA LEU A 67 -7.84 -2.59 10.54
C LEU A 67 -7.17 -2.69 11.91
N GLU A 68 -7.84 -2.26 12.99
CA GLU A 68 -7.31 -2.34 14.38
C GLU A 68 -5.93 -1.66 14.53
N VAL A 69 -5.67 -0.64 13.70
CA VAL A 69 -4.46 0.18 13.74
C VAL A 69 -4.64 1.34 14.73
N SER A 70 -5.85 1.87 14.85
CA SER A 70 -6.14 2.91 15.82
C SER A 70 -6.28 2.32 17.22
N VAL A 71 -5.69 3.01 18.21
CA VAL A 71 -5.89 2.70 19.64
C VAL A 71 -7.24 3.24 20.14
N ASP A 72 -7.75 4.27 19.49
CA ASP A 72 -9.03 4.91 19.78
C ASP A 72 -10.03 4.60 18.64
N GLU A 73 -11.14 3.96 18.99
CA GLU A 73 -12.17 3.49 18.05
C GLU A 73 -12.89 4.63 17.33
N ASP A 74 -12.83 5.86 17.85
CA ASP A 74 -13.48 7.04 17.26
C ASP A 74 -12.54 7.89 16.40
N VAL A 75 -11.22 7.62 16.45
CA VAL A 75 -10.21 8.43 15.77
C VAL A 75 -9.64 7.70 14.57
N LYS A 76 -9.86 8.25 13.37
CA LYS A 76 -9.20 7.78 12.15
C LYS A 76 -7.78 8.32 12.07
N VAL A 77 -6.81 7.43 12.23
CA VAL A 77 -5.38 7.71 12.01
C VAL A 77 -4.96 7.25 10.62
N ASP A 78 -3.81 7.73 10.17
CA ASP A 78 -3.24 7.28 8.90
C ASP A 78 -2.72 5.85 9.05
N LEU A 79 -3.08 4.99 8.12
CA LEU A 79 -2.55 3.64 8.05
C LEU A 79 -1.02 3.67 7.86
N PRO A 80 -0.27 2.71 8.44
CA PRO A 80 1.17 2.67 8.27
C PRO A 80 1.53 2.39 6.82
N ASP A 81 2.56 3.06 6.32
CA ASP A 81 3.24 2.62 5.10
C ASP A 81 3.98 1.30 5.38
N GLY A 82 4.25 0.55 4.32
CA GLY A 82 4.92 -0.74 4.38
C GLY A 82 4.13 -1.83 3.68
N ILE A 83 4.56 -3.07 3.88
CA ILE A 83 4.04 -4.23 3.17
C ILE A 83 2.79 -4.76 3.88
N TYR A 84 1.68 -4.71 3.17
CA TYR A 84 0.43 -5.38 3.53
C TYR A 84 0.39 -6.76 2.86
N GLN A 85 -0.06 -7.77 3.60
CA GLN A 85 -0.41 -9.07 3.01
C GLN A 85 -1.92 -9.23 3.05
N ILE A 86 -2.52 -9.43 1.89
CA ILE A 86 -3.97 -9.46 1.71
C ILE A 86 -4.34 -10.81 1.13
N THR A 87 -5.22 -11.54 1.81
CA THR A 87 -5.75 -12.82 1.35
C THR A 87 -7.27 -12.74 1.19
N LEU A 88 -7.75 -12.84 -0.04
CA LEU A 88 -9.17 -12.95 -0.36
C LEU A 88 -9.56 -14.43 -0.43
N LYS A 89 -10.64 -14.82 0.26
CA LYS A 89 -11.15 -16.20 0.32
C LYS A 89 -12.64 -16.25 -0.01
N GLY A 90 -13.04 -17.22 -0.82
CA GLY A 90 -14.43 -17.64 -0.99
C GLY A 90 -14.68 -18.99 -0.33
N SER A 91 -15.96 -19.36 -0.18
CA SER A 91 -16.34 -20.65 0.40
C SER A 91 -16.51 -21.74 -0.67
N PRO A 92 -15.94 -22.95 -0.49
CA PRO A 92 -14.97 -23.34 0.53
C PRO A 92 -13.60 -22.66 0.34
N ASP A 93 -12.83 -22.56 1.44
CA ASP A 93 -11.50 -21.92 1.56
C ASP A 93 -10.42 -22.37 0.56
N THR A 94 -10.71 -23.38 -0.26
CA THR A 94 -9.87 -23.77 -1.41
C THR A 94 -9.81 -22.65 -2.45
N TYR A 95 -10.82 -21.79 -2.52
CA TYR A 95 -10.84 -20.62 -3.40
C TYR A 95 -10.21 -19.43 -2.69
N LYS A 96 -8.91 -19.22 -2.88
CA LYS A 96 -8.20 -18.10 -2.28
C LYS A 96 -7.11 -17.50 -3.17
N LYS A 97 -6.83 -16.22 -2.96
CA LYS A 97 -5.72 -15.50 -3.56
C LYS A 97 -5.04 -14.64 -2.50
N THR A 98 -3.72 -14.68 -2.46
CA THR A 98 -2.91 -13.79 -1.63
C THR A 98 -2.12 -12.85 -2.53
N ARG A 99 -2.07 -11.56 -2.17
CA ARG A 99 -1.18 -10.56 -2.79
C ARG A 99 -0.51 -9.73 -1.70
N SER A 100 0.74 -9.39 -1.94
CA SER A 100 1.49 -8.44 -1.14
C SER A 100 1.40 -7.06 -1.80
N TYR A 101 1.26 -6.01 -1.00
CA TYR A 101 1.14 -4.63 -1.48
C TYR A 101 1.98 -3.69 -0.64
N LEU A 102 2.87 -2.92 -1.26
CA LEU A 102 3.63 -1.89 -0.58
C LEU A 102 2.82 -0.60 -0.60
N LYS A 103 2.27 -0.20 0.56
CA LYS A 103 1.64 1.10 0.72
C LYS A 103 2.73 2.15 0.95
N THR A 104 2.68 3.25 0.19
CA THR A 104 3.69 4.32 0.17
C THR A 104 3.09 5.71 0.36
N ASP A 105 1.83 5.83 0.76
CA ASP A 105 1.12 7.10 0.74
C ASP A 105 1.79 8.17 1.61
N LYS A 106 2.29 7.82 2.81
CA LYS A 106 2.97 8.81 3.66
C LYS A 106 4.29 9.27 3.04
N ILE A 107 5.11 8.36 2.50
CA ILE A 107 6.37 8.76 1.85
C ILE A 107 6.08 9.62 0.62
N ARG A 108 5.02 9.31 -0.13
CA ARG A 108 4.61 10.08 -1.31
C ARG A 108 4.20 11.51 -0.91
N LEU A 109 3.43 11.68 0.15
CA LEU A 109 3.08 13.02 0.66
C LEU A 109 4.32 13.82 1.08
N ASP A 110 5.33 13.18 1.68
CA ASP A 110 6.57 13.87 2.04
C ASP A 110 7.38 14.25 0.80
N ILE A 111 7.47 13.36 -0.20
CA ILE A 111 8.09 13.65 -1.50
C ILE A 111 7.37 14.81 -2.20
N TYR A 112 6.04 14.88 -2.14
CA TYR A 112 5.29 16.00 -2.73
C TYR A 112 5.65 17.33 -2.08
N LYS A 113 5.88 17.36 -0.76
CA LYS A 113 6.40 18.57 -0.09
C LYS A 113 7.80 18.93 -0.60
N LEU A 114 8.65 17.95 -0.90
CA LEU A 114 9.95 18.21 -1.51
C LEU A 114 9.78 18.92 -2.86
N TYR A 115 8.93 18.39 -3.74
CA TYR A 115 8.67 18.99 -5.05
C TYR A 115 8.15 20.43 -4.95
N LEU A 116 7.31 20.73 -3.95
CA LEU A 116 6.79 22.09 -3.73
C LEU A 116 7.88 23.11 -3.35
N ASN A 117 9.00 22.65 -2.80
CA ASN A 117 10.11 23.51 -2.40
C ASN A 117 11.10 23.78 -3.55
N LEU A 118 10.97 23.07 -4.68
CA LEU A 118 11.82 23.22 -5.84
C LEU A 118 11.31 24.32 -6.77
N SER A 119 12.16 24.73 -7.71
CA SER A 119 11.73 25.60 -8.82
C SER A 119 10.60 24.95 -9.62
N ASN A 120 9.63 25.75 -10.06
CA ASN A 120 8.57 25.27 -10.96
C ASN A 120 9.10 24.82 -12.33
N ASP A 121 10.21 25.42 -12.78
CA ASP A 121 10.92 24.96 -13.97
C ASP A 121 11.96 23.92 -13.56
N VAL A 122 11.77 22.68 -14.02
CA VAL A 122 12.63 21.52 -13.76
C VAL A 122 14.05 21.75 -14.28
N ASN A 123 14.22 22.57 -15.32
CA ASN A 123 15.56 22.88 -15.85
C ASN A 123 16.41 23.70 -14.87
N ASN A 124 15.79 24.32 -13.87
CA ASN A 124 16.48 25.08 -12.83
C ASN A 124 16.77 24.25 -11.58
N TRP A 125 16.46 22.94 -11.58
CA TRP A 125 16.83 22.07 -10.47
C TRP A 125 18.33 21.83 -10.51
N SER A 126 18.98 21.92 -9.36
CA SER A 126 20.38 21.56 -9.19
C SER A 126 20.60 20.07 -9.43
N GLU A 127 21.83 19.70 -9.80
CA GLU A 127 22.21 18.29 -9.93
C GLU A 127 21.99 17.51 -8.62
N GLU A 128 22.19 18.14 -7.46
CA GLU A 128 21.94 17.54 -6.15
C GLU A 128 20.44 17.23 -5.97
N GLU A 129 19.54 18.16 -6.30
CA GLU A 129 18.09 17.95 -6.20
C GLU A 129 17.62 16.83 -7.13
N LEU A 130 18.13 16.80 -8.37
CA LEU A 130 17.83 15.76 -9.34
C LEU A 130 18.30 14.38 -8.86
N ASP A 131 19.52 14.27 -8.31
CA ASP A 131 20.05 13.01 -7.78
C ASP A 131 19.22 12.50 -6.60
N TYR A 132 18.91 13.38 -5.63
CA TYR A 132 18.09 12.99 -4.46
C TYR A 132 16.73 12.43 -4.88
N ILE A 133 15.98 13.17 -5.71
CA ILE A 133 14.65 12.77 -6.15
C ILE A 133 14.71 11.46 -6.93
N THR A 134 15.63 11.39 -7.90
CA THR A 134 15.79 10.19 -8.74
C THR A 134 16.11 8.97 -7.87
N ARG A 135 17.01 9.11 -6.90
CA ARG A 135 17.40 8.02 -6.01
C ARG A 135 16.27 7.57 -5.10
N ILE A 136 15.49 8.50 -4.54
CA ILE A 136 14.31 8.18 -3.72
C ILE A 136 13.30 7.38 -4.56
N GLU A 137 12.97 7.85 -5.77
CA GLU A 137 12.03 7.19 -6.67
C GLU A 137 12.50 5.79 -7.10
N MET A 138 13.79 5.63 -7.39
CA MET A 138 14.38 4.34 -7.72
C MET A 138 14.30 3.36 -6.55
N LEU A 139 14.54 3.81 -5.32
CA LEU A 139 14.46 2.97 -4.13
C LEU A 139 13.02 2.52 -3.85
N ILE A 140 12.04 3.43 -3.98
CA ILE A 140 10.61 3.08 -3.84
C ILE A 140 10.23 2.03 -4.89
N THR A 141 10.52 2.30 -6.17
CA THR A 141 10.25 1.38 -7.27
C THR A 141 10.88 0.01 -7.03
N LYS A 142 12.14 -0.03 -6.58
CA LYS A 142 12.83 -1.28 -6.27
C LYS A 142 12.20 -2.03 -5.09
N SER A 143 11.71 -1.31 -4.08
CA SER A 143 10.98 -1.91 -2.96
C SER A 143 9.64 -2.51 -3.39
N GLU A 144 8.92 -1.84 -4.30
CA GLU A 144 7.68 -2.36 -4.91
C GLU A 144 7.96 -3.66 -5.67
N VAL A 145 9.02 -3.70 -6.49
CA VAL A 145 9.47 -4.93 -7.18
C VAL A 145 9.75 -6.06 -6.20
N PHE A 146 10.50 -5.78 -5.12
CA PHE A 146 10.77 -6.79 -4.10
C PHE A 146 9.49 -7.26 -3.38
N THR A 147 8.51 -6.38 -3.21
CA THR A 147 7.21 -6.74 -2.61
C THR A 147 6.42 -7.69 -3.52
N ILE A 148 6.40 -7.42 -4.83
CA ILE A 148 5.75 -8.29 -5.84
C ILE A 148 6.41 -9.67 -5.85
N GLU A 149 7.73 -9.72 -5.75
CA GLU A 149 8.53 -10.95 -5.71
C GLU A 149 8.55 -11.64 -4.32
N ASN A 150 7.78 -11.13 -3.35
CA ASN A 150 7.72 -11.61 -1.97
C ASN A 150 9.07 -11.61 -1.21
N LYS A 151 10.01 -10.77 -1.63
CA LYS A 151 11.31 -10.53 -0.98
C LYS A 151 11.17 -9.46 0.11
N PHE A 152 10.38 -9.77 1.14
CA PHE A 152 9.91 -8.77 2.11
C PHE A 152 11.03 -8.11 2.92
N LYS A 153 12.11 -8.83 3.21
CA LYS A 153 13.26 -8.27 3.93
C LYS A 153 13.94 -7.19 3.09
N GLU A 154 14.21 -7.49 1.83
CA GLU A 154 14.83 -6.59 0.87
C GLU A 154 13.93 -5.40 0.54
N ALA A 155 12.62 -5.64 0.40
CA ALA A 155 11.63 -4.59 0.23
C ALA A 155 11.65 -3.60 1.41
N ASN A 156 11.59 -4.09 2.64
CA ASN A 156 11.63 -3.25 3.84
C ASN A 156 12.96 -2.48 3.96
N ILE A 157 14.10 -3.13 3.73
CA ILE A 157 15.41 -2.45 3.74
C ILE A 157 15.45 -1.32 2.72
N THR A 158 15.02 -1.59 1.48
CA THR A 158 15.07 -0.62 0.39
C THR A 158 14.09 0.54 0.62
N TYR A 159 12.89 0.26 1.13
CA TYR A 159 11.91 1.28 1.51
C TYR A 159 12.45 2.18 2.63
N ASN A 160 13.06 1.59 3.66
CA ASN A 160 13.65 2.36 4.75
C ASN A 160 14.81 3.24 4.27
N GLN A 161 15.60 2.79 3.29
CA GLN A 161 16.63 3.64 2.66
C GLN A 161 16.00 4.84 1.95
N ALA A 162 14.89 4.68 1.24
CA ALA A 162 14.17 5.80 0.63
C ALA A 162 13.67 6.79 1.70
N ARG A 163 13.09 6.26 2.79
CA ARG A 163 12.61 7.07 3.91
C ARG A 163 13.73 7.90 4.55
N MET A 164 14.89 7.28 4.79
CA MET A 164 16.05 7.98 5.34
C MET A 164 16.53 9.13 4.45
N LEU A 165 16.52 8.97 3.13
CA LEU A 165 16.90 10.04 2.19
C LEU A 165 15.90 11.21 2.20
N VAL A 166 14.60 10.92 2.29
CA VAL A 166 13.57 11.96 2.45
C VAL A 166 13.80 12.75 3.74
N ASP A 167 14.03 12.05 4.86
CA ASP A 167 14.28 12.68 6.16
C ASP A 167 15.57 13.52 6.17
N GLU A 168 16.63 13.04 5.51
CA GLU A 168 17.89 13.76 5.35
C GLU A 168 17.70 15.06 4.55
N TYR A 169 16.98 14.99 3.42
CA TYR A 169 16.70 16.15 2.59
C TYR A 169 15.89 17.20 3.37
N ASN A 170 14.84 16.78 4.08
CA ASN A 170 14.02 17.68 4.89
C ASN A 170 14.86 18.42 5.95
N LYS A 171 15.73 17.71 6.68
CA LYS A 171 16.63 18.32 7.67
C LYS A 171 17.59 19.34 7.06
N LYS A 172 18.17 19.02 5.91
CA LYS A 172 19.04 19.96 5.19
C LYS A 172 18.28 21.25 4.83
N TRP A 173 17.03 21.12 4.40
CA TRP A 173 16.22 22.27 4.01
C TRP A 173 15.82 23.15 5.20
N GLU A 174 15.37 22.55 6.30
CA GLU A 174 15.07 23.29 7.55
C GLU A 174 16.27 24.08 8.06
N SER A 175 17.49 23.57 7.89
CA SER A 175 18.72 24.27 8.30
C SER A 175 19.12 25.46 7.41
N LYS A 176 18.50 25.62 6.23
CA LYS A 176 18.76 26.71 5.29
C LYS A 176 17.77 27.88 5.43
N GLN A 177 16.74 27.74 6.27
CA GLN A 177 15.76 28.79 6.60
C GLN A 177 16.17 29.55 7.87
#